data_AF-A0AAJ0MKN6-F1
#
_entry.id   AF-A0AAJ0MKN6-F1
#
_cell.length_a   1.000
_cell.length_b   1.000
_cell.length_c   1.000
_cell.angle_alpha   90.00
_cell.angle_beta   90.00
_cell.angle_gamma   90.00
#
_symmetry.space_group_name_H-M   'P 1'
#
loop_
_entity.id
_entity.type
_entity.pdbx_description
1 polymer ?
#
loop_
_entity_poly.entity_id
_entity_poly.type
_entity_poly.pdbx_seq_one_letter_code
_entity_poly.pdbx_strand_id
1 'polypeptide(L)'
;MAASGPRAPPDLALDDPYSFDSSDFDGFSDSHDDNDSGASDSESDASGASDSEVPEPLSNPPPSHRLFTHQYDSFDDLFSELNAWAAAAGFQIRKLRSNNYVKGFGASRIDIGCRQDKIRKSRAISHPTTTTIKRGCTWELVAKALQKNQRKWTLEPVPGREIHTNHPPMDPQFATVTKFRPEFKAFIAQYVDRPAVSNRELLIDMRKQFPSVVFDSKKIRKWRHRLKKLARGGYTPFQTAMKMLDKEGINYLVKWDPEDNTKPTGLFWTNLW
;
A
#
# COMPACT_ATOMS: atom_id res chain seq x y z
N MET A 1 -11.31 29.98 35.63
CA MET A 1 -10.39 29.71 34.50
C MET A 1 -9.70 28.39 34.78
N ALA A 2 -10.15 27.29 34.19
CA ALA A 2 -9.54 25.97 34.33
C ALA A 2 -8.95 25.58 32.98
N ALA A 3 -7.64 25.35 32.95
CA ALA A 3 -6.91 24.95 31.74
C ALA A 3 -7.14 23.46 31.46
N SER A 4 -7.80 23.16 30.35
CA SER A 4 -7.92 21.79 29.83
C SER A 4 -6.63 21.40 29.12
N GLY A 5 -5.90 20.44 29.69
CA GLY A 5 -4.74 19.81 29.04
C GLY A 5 -5.13 18.93 27.84
N PRO A 6 -4.17 18.60 26.96
CA PRO A 6 -4.42 17.81 25.76
C PRO A 6 -4.78 16.35 26.10
N ARG A 7 -5.88 15.88 25.51
CA ARG A 7 -6.41 14.52 25.63
C ARG A 7 -5.51 13.54 24.86
N ALA A 8 -5.04 12.50 25.55
CA ALA A 8 -4.24 11.43 24.96
C ALA A 8 -5.02 10.66 23.86
N PRO A 9 -4.35 10.17 22.80
CA PRO A 9 -4.97 9.37 21.76
C PRO A 9 -5.37 7.98 22.29
N PRO A 10 -6.47 7.39 21.79
CA PRO A 10 -6.88 6.05 22.18
C PRO A 10 -5.91 5.00 21.64
N ASP A 11 -5.60 4.05 22.51
CA ASP A 11 -4.77 2.87 22.30
C ASP A 11 -5.41 1.97 21.23
N LEU A 12 -4.83 1.94 20.02
CA LEU A 12 -5.28 1.10 18.93
C LEU A 12 -4.54 -0.24 19.00
N ALA A 13 -5.14 -1.17 19.73
CA ALA A 13 -4.72 -2.57 19.75
C ALA A 13 -4.70 -3.16 18.34
N LEU A 14 -3.59 -3.84 18.05
CA LEU A 14 -3.29 -4.63 16.87
C LEU A 14 -4.23 -5.83 16.80
N ASP A 15 -5.24 -5.76 15.95
CA ASP A 15 -5.81 -6.94 15.29
C ASP A 15 -6.21 -6.51 13.89
N ASP A 16 -5.71 -7.20 12.87
CA ASP A 16 -5.86 -6.86 11.45
C ASP A 16 -6.83 -7.86 10.78
N PRO A 17 -8.16 -7.62 10.77
CA PRO A 17 -9.09 -8.51 10.10
C PRO A 17 -9.65 -7.89 8.83
N TYR A 18 -8.85 -7.35 7.89
CA TYR A 18 -9.44 -6.69 6.71
C TYR A 18 -8.73 -6.98 5.39
N SER A 19 -8.99 -8.17 4.86
CA SER A 19 -8.99 -8.46 3.42
C SER A 19 -10.41 -8.26 2.89
N PHE A 20 -10.65 -7.26 2.03
CA PHE A 20 -11.92 -7.15 1.30
C PHE A 20 -11.78 -6.49 -0.07
N ASP A 21 -12.66 -6.95 -0.96
CA ASP A 21 -12.67 -6.93 -2.42
C ASP A 21 -12.89 -5.55 -3.06
N SER A 22 -12.39 -5.37 -4.28
CA SER A 22 -12.17 -4.07 -4.95
C SER A 22 -13.24 -3.69 -5.98
N SER A 23 -14.47 -4.20 -5.88
CA SER A 23 -15.46 -4.09 -6.96
C SER A 23 -16.28 -2.79 -7.02
N ASP A 24 -16.30 -1.95 -5.98
CA ASP A 24 -17.25 -0.83 -5.96
C ASP A 24 -16.54 0.53 -6.04
N PHE A 25 -16.28 1.02 -7.26
CA PHE A 25 -15.95 2.44 -7.46
C PHE A 25 -16.38 2.96 -8.84
N ASP A 26 -17.53 3.63 -8.86
CA ASP A 26 -17.93 4.50 -9.96
C ASP A 26 -17.15 5.80 -9.95
N GLY A 27 -16.66 6.16 -11.14
CA GLY A 27 -15.77 7.27 -11.39
C GLY A 27 -16.49 8.62 -11.43
N PHE A 28 -15.89 9.61 -10.77
CA PHE A 28 -16.02 11.01 -11.14
C PHE A 28 -14.65 11.49 -11.59
N SER A 29 -14.52 11.69 -12.90
CA SER A 29 -13.35 12.23 -13.59
C SER A 29 -13.47 13.75 -13.60
N ASP A 30 -12.46 14.44 -13.07
CA ASP A 30 -12.24 15.84 -13.40
C ASP A 30 -10.74 16.02 -13.70
N SER A 31 -10.50 16.53 -14.89
CA SER A 31 -9.23 16.65 -15.59
C SER A 31 -8.75 18.07 -15.48
N HIS A 32 -7.56 18.29 -14.92
CA HIS A 32 -6.76 19.49 -15.18
C HIS A 32 -5.29 19.05 -15.29
N ASP A 33 -4.79 19.14 -16.51
CA ASP A 33 -3.37 19.22 -16.82
C ASP A 33 -2.81 20.51 -16.22
N ASP A 34 -1.62 20.46 -15.63
CA ASP A 34 -0.67 21.55 -15.75
C ASP A 34 0.76 21.04 -15.51
N ASN A 35 1.56 21.35 -16.51
CA ASN A 35 2.95 21.02 -16.75
C ASN A 35 3.80 22.12 -16.09
N ASP A 36 4.75 21.78 -15.21
CA ASP A 36 5.83 22.72 -14.93
C ASP A 36 7.15 22.02 -14.60
N SER A 37 8.18 22.50 -15.28
CA SER A 37 9.54 22.00 -15.35
C SER A 37 10.40 22.86 -14.42
N GLY A 38 11.04 22.25 -13.43
CA GLY A 38 11.95 22.93 -12.52
C GLY A 38 13.18 22.08 -12.25
N ALA A 39 14.21 22.25 -13.07
CA ALA A 39 15.55 21.78 -12.81
C ALA A 39 16.21 22.62 -11.71
N SER A 40 16.96 21.97 -10.82
CA SER A 40 18.01 22.62 -10.02
C SER A 40 18.88 21.54 -9.38
N ASP A 41 20.09 21.45 -9.88
CA ASP A 41 21.21 20.67 -9.34
C ASP A 41 21.62 21.18 -7.96
N SER A 42 22.03 20.27 -7.07
CA SER A 42 22.90 20.56 -5.92
C SER A 42 23.47 19.25 -5.39
N GLU A 43 24.69 18.98 -5.84
CA GLU A 43 25.57 17.94 -5.31
C GLU A 43 26.06 18.35 -3.91
N SER A 44 26.10 17.41 -2.98
CA SER A 44 26.83 17.55 -1.71
C SER A 44 27.22 16.17 -1.21
N ASP A 45 28.49 15.85 -1.41
CA ASP A 45 29.21 14.72 -0.82
C ASP A 45 29.20 14.79 0.71
N ALA A 46 28.90 13.67 1.36
CA ALA A 46 29.28 13.42 2.74
C ALA A 46 29.55 11.92 2.91
N SER A 47 30.81 11.56 2.81
CA SER A 47 31.36 10.24 3.09
C SER A 47 31.53 10.04 4.60
N GLY A 48 31.08 8.87 5.09
CA GLY A 48 31.52 8.33 6.38
C GLY A 48 30.43 7.67 7.22
N ALA A 49 30.22 6.36 7.06
CA ALA A 49 30.34 5.35 8.13
C ALA A 49 29.68 4.01 7.78
N SER A 50 30.39 2.94 8.18
CA SER A 50 30.00 1.53 8.27
C SER A 50 29.85 0.75 6.96
N ASP A 51 30.87 -0.09 6.75
CA ASP A 51 30.95 -1.22 5.84
C ASP A 51 29.80 -2.23 6.09
N SER A 52 28.62 -1.87 5.59
CA SER A 52 27.62 -2.84 5.15
C SER A 52 27.83 -2.89 3.65
N GLU A 53 28.39 -3.98 3.13
CA GLU A 53 28.61 -4.17 1.69
C GLU A 53 27.32 -3.76 0.95
N VAL A 54 27.37 -2.60 0.30
CA VAL A 54 26.24 -2.12 -0.50
C VAL A 54 26.07 -3.14 -1.61
N PRO A 55 24.92 -3.81 -1.72
CA PRO A 55 24.73 -4.84 -2.72
C PRO A 55 25.02 -4.26 -4.10
N GLU A 56 25.73 -5.04 -4.92
CA GLU A 56 25.90 -4.65 -6.32
C GLU A 56 24.52 -4.40 -6.95
N PRO A 57 24.41 -3.39 -7.83
CA PRO A 57 23.13 -3.04 -8.43
C PRO A 57 22.51 -4.25 -9.13
N LEU A 58 21.24 -4.53 -8.84
CA LEU A 58 20.49 -5.66 -9.38
C LEU A 58 21.08 -7.04 -9.03
N SER A 59 21.87 -7.14 -7.97
CA SER A 59 22.43 -8.42 -7.51
C SER A 59 21.45 -9.22 -6.65
N ASN A 60 21.54 -10.54 -6.80
CA ASN A 60 20.95 -11.46 -5.83
C ASN A 60 21.76 -11.42 -4.53
N PRO A 61 21.12 -11.74 -3.39
CA PRO A 61 21.88 -11.99 -2.17
C PRO A 61 22.93 -13.09 -2.43
N PRO A 62 24.14 -13.00 -1.86
CA PRO A 62 25.14 -14.03 -2.05
C PRO A 62 24.63 -15.39 -1.53
N PRO A 63 25.13 -16.53 -2.03
CA PRO A 63 24.66 -17.86 -1.59
C PRO A 63 24.82 -18.10 -0.08
N SER A 64 25.80 -17.44 0.55
CA SER A 64 26.05 -17.45 2.00
C SER A 64 25.10 -16.54 2.80
N HIS A 65 24.31 -15.70 2.14
CA HIS A 65 23.44 -14.73 2.79
C HIS A 65 22.36 -15.42 3.63
N ARG A 66 21.94 -14.77 4.71
CA ARG A 66 20.89 -15.25 5.62
C ARG A 66 19.61 -15.63 4.89
N LEU A 67 19.22 -14.88 3.87
CA LEU A 67 18.04 -15.14 3.04
C LEU A 67 18.00 -16.54 2.40
N PHE A 68 19.15 -17.15 2.12
CA PHE A 68 19.23 -18.50 1.54
C PHE A 68 19.55 -19.60 2.56
N THR A 69 20.19 -19.24 3.67
CA THR A 69 20.64 -20.20 4.70
C THR A 69 19.66 -20.35 5.85
N HIS A 70 18.88 -19.30 6.16
CA HIS A 70 17.93 -19.26 7.26
C HIS A 70 16.55 -19.78 6.86
N GLN A 71 15.86 -20.41 7.81
CA GLN A 71 14.49 -20.88 7.67
C GLN A 71 13.56 -19.95 8.45
N TYR A 72 12.60 -19.33 7.78
CA TYR A 72 11.69 -18.36 8.38
C TYR A 72 10.36 -19.00 8.81
N ASP A 73 9.82 -18.58 9.95
CA ASP A 73 8.55 -19.12 10.44
C ASP A 73 7.34 -18.50 9.69
N SER A 74 7.46 -17.22 9.27
CA SER A 74 6.46 -16.52 8.46
C SER A 74 6.99 -16.13 7.08
N PHE A 75 6.10 -16.15 6.08
CA PHE A 75 6.41 -15.65 4.74
C PHE A 75 6.65 -14.14 4.75
N ASP A 76 5.93 -13.39 5.58
CA ASP A 76 6.04 -11.94 5.58
C ASP A 76 7.39 -11.46 6.13
N ASP A 77 7.99 -12.21 7.06
CA ASP A 77 9.34 -11.94 7.58
C ASP A 77 10.39 -12.12 6.48
N LEU A 78 10.39 -13.29 5.82
CA LEU A 78 11.24 -13.57 4.66
C LEU A 78 11.06 -12.50 3.56
N PHE A 79 9.81 -12.16 3.25
CA PHE A 79 9.50 -11.20 2.20
C PHE A 79 9.95 -9.79 2.58
N SER A 80 9.88 -9.42 3.85
CA SER A 80 10.33 -8.12 4.35
C SER A 80 11.85 -7.97 4.25
N GLU A 81 12.61 -9.01 4.63
CA GLU A 81 14.07 -9.02 4.56
C GLU A 81 14.55 -9.01 3.10
N LEU A 82 13.92 -9.82 2.25
CA LEU A 82 14.20 -9.82 0.82
C LEU A 82 13.90 -8.46 0.17
N ASN A 83 12.82 -7.79 0.61
CA ASN A 83 12.48 -6.46 0.12
C ASN A 83 13.47 -5.38 0.59
N ALA A 84 14.01 -5.50 1.81
CA ALA A 84 15.06 -4.61 2.30
C ALA A 84 16.35 -4.78 1.48
N TRP A 85 16.75 -6.03 1.20
CA TRP A 85 17.88 -6.32 0.31
C TRP A 85 17.66 -5.75 -1.10
N ALA A 86 16.50 -6.03 -1.70
CA ALA A 86 16.17 -5.54 -3.04
C ALA A 86 16.20 -4.00 -3.11
N ALA A 87 15.70 -3.32 -2.08
CA ALA A 87 15.75 -1.87 -2.00
C ALA A 87 17.20 -1.33 -1.96
N ALA A 88 18.09 -1.99 -1.22
CA ALA A 88 19.51 -1.66 -1.18
C ALA A 88 20.21 -1.94 -2.53
N ALA A 89 19.84 -3.04 -3.21
CA ALA A 89 20.33 -3.41 -4.53
C ALA A 89 19.70 -2.61 -5.69
N GLY A 90 18.82 -1.64 -5.41
CA GLY A 90 18.22 -0.78 -6.44
C GLY A 90 17.13 -1.47 -7.28
N PHE A 91 16.35 -2.40 -6.74
CA PHE A 91 15.15 -2.91 -7.41
C PHE A 91 14.00 -3.17 -6.44
N GLN A 92 12.84 -3.51 -7.01
CA GLN A 92 11.65 -3.83 -6.23
C GLN A 92 11.10 -5.18 -6.61
N ILE A 93 10.66 -5.93 -5.61
CA ILE A 93 10.08 -7.26 -5.76
C ILE A 93 8.55 -7.23 -5.66
N ARG A 94 7.89 -8.22 -6.26
CA ARG A 94 6.44 -8.44 -6.18
C ARG A 94 6.13 -9.93 -6.06
N LYS A 95 5.03 -10.27 -5.39
CA LYS A 95 4.46 -11.62 -5.39
C LYS A 95 3.84 -11.89 -6.77
N LEU A 96 4.24 -12.96 -7.45
CA LEU A 96 3.71 -13.32 -8.79
C LEU A 96 2.53 -14.27 -8.69
N ARG A 97 2.77 -15.45 -8.13
CA ARG A 97 1.76 -16.51 -8.03
C ARG A 97 1.97 -17.30 -6.76
N SER A 98 0.86 -17.66 -6.13
CA SER A 98 0.80 -18.57 -5.00
C SER A 98 0.27 -19.92 -5.50
N ASN A 99 1.04 -20.98 -5.26
CA ASN A 99 0.71 -22.35 -5.64
C ASN A 99 0.77 -23.27 -4.41
N ASN A 100 0.33 -24.51 -4.60
CA ASN A 100 0.37 -25.59 -3.60
C ASN A 100 -0.31 -25.19 -2.29
N TYR A 101 -1.64 -25.14 -2.32
CA TYR A 101 -2.41 -24.82 -1.14
C TYR A 101 -2.54 -26.03 -0.22
N VAL A 102 -2.19 -25.84 1.04
CA VAL A 102 -2.29 -26.85 2.08
C VAL A 102 -3.34 -26.42 3.10
N LYS A 103 -4.25 -27.34 3.42
CA LYS A 103 -5.34 -27.10 4.38
C LYS A 103 -4.77 -26.61 5.72
N GLY A 104 -5.29 -25.50 6.23
CA GLY A 104 -4.88 -24.87 7.49
C GLY A 104 -3.58 -24.05 7.43
N PHE A 105 -2.87 -24.01 6.31
CA PHE A 105 -1.61 -23.26 6.15
C PHE A 105 -1.65 -22.26 4.99
N GLY A 106 -2.46 -22.53 3.96
CA GLY A 106 -2.52 -21.69 2.75
C GLY A 106 -1.47 -22.11 1.73
N ALA A 107 -1.01 -21.18 0.91
CA ALA A 107 -0.05 -21.46 -0.16
C ALA A 107 1.32 -21.81 0.42
N SER A 108 1.88 -22.96 0.02
CA SER A 108 3.19 -23.44 0.45
C SER A 108 4.30 -23.13 -0.56
N ARG A 109 3.95 -22.53 -1.70
CA ARG A 109 4.91 -22.04 -2.70
C ARG A 109 4.45 -20.68 -3.22
N ILE A 110 5.35 -19.70 -3.18
CA ILE A 110 5.09 -18.37 -3.70
C ILE A 110 6.24 -17.98 -4.61
N ASP A 111 5.94 -17.75 -5.88
CA ASP A 111 6.91 -17.26 -6.85
C ASP A 111 6.98 -15.72 -6.73
N ILE A 112 8.19 -15.18 -6.68
CA ILE A 112 8.53 -13.77 -6.45
C ILE A 112 9.30 -13.26 -7.66
N GLY A 113 8.92 -12.11 -8.20
CA GLY A 113 9.58 -11.54 -9.38
C GLY A 113 9.87 -10.06 -9.23
N CYS A 114 10.62 -9.52 -10.19
CA CYS A 114 10.90 -8.09 -10.24
C CYS A 114 9.61 -7.30 -10.54
N ARG A 115 9.48 -6.09 -10.01
CA ARG A 115 8.36 -5.19 -10.33
C ARG A 115 8.28 -4.88 -11.82
N GLN A 116 9.43 -4.79 -12.49
CA GLN A 116 9.55 -4.55 -13.93
C GLN A 116 9.49 -5.84 -14.78
N ASP A 117 9.08 -6.97 -14.21
CA ASP A 117 8.83 -8.22 -14.93
C ASP A 117 7.80 -8.05 -16.06
N LYS A 118 7.80 -9.01 -16.96
CA LYS A 118 7.01 -9.12 -18.19
C LYS A 118 5.57 -8.69 -18.01
N ILE A 119 5.08 -7.98 -19.02
CA ILE A 119 3.66 -7.72 -19.20
C ILE A 119 3.02 -9.06 -19.57
N ARG A 120 2.27 -9.65 -18.63
CA ARG A 120 1.26 -10.62 -19.04
C ARG A 120 0.22 -9.84 -19.83
N LYS A 121 0.05 -10.17 -21.11
CA LYS A 121 -1.02 -9.61 -21.94
C LYS A 121 -2.35 -9.87 -21.22
N SER A 122 -3.00 -8.83 -20.71
CA SER A 122 -4.34 -8.97 -20.14
C SER A 122 -5.31 -9.25 -21.29
N ARG A 123 -6.26 -10.16 -21.10
CA ARG A 123 -7.37 -10.36 -22.04
C ARG A 123 -8.46 -9.28 -21.89
N ALA A 124 -8.41 -8.51 -20.80
CA ALA A 124 -9.30 -7.38 -20.55
C ALA A 124 -8.80 -6.11 -21.26
N ILE A 125 -9.75 -5.30 -21.73
CA ILE A 125 -9.53 -3.94 -22.25
C ILE A 125 -8.86 -3.14 -21.12
N SER A 126 -7.55 -2.92 -21.23
CA SER A 126 -6.77 -2.23 -20.20
C SER A 126 -7.08 -0.74 -20.23
N HIS A 127 -7.32 -0.16 -19.06
CA HIS A 127 -7.26 1.30 -18.91
C HIS A 127 -5.90 1.82 -19.40
N PRO A 128 -5.85 2.88 -20.22
CA PRO A 128 -4.61 3.39 -20.83
C PRO A 128 -3.60 3.98 -19.84
N THR A 129 -3.89 3.99 -18.54
CA THR A 129 -3.12 4.70 -17.50
C THR A 129 -2.52 3.76 -16.45
N THR A 130 -1.97 2.62 -16.88
CA THR A 130 -1.16 1.80 -15.97
C THR A 130 0.20 2.48 -15.75
N THR A 131 0.37 3.16 -14.62
CA THR A 131 1.60 3.85 -14.22
C THR A 131 2.81 2.94 -13.97
N THR A 132 2.62 1.62 -13.95
CA THR A 132 3.73 0.68 -13.82
C THR A 132 4.41 0.44 -15.16
N ILE A 133 5.60 1.01 -15.34
CA ILE A 133 6.48 0.70 -16.46
C ILE A 133 7.00 -0.74 -16.28
N LYS A 134 6.50 -1.67 -17.09
CA LYS A 134 6.97 -3.06 -17.12
C LYS A 134 7.95 -3.19 -18.28
N ARG A 135 9.20 -3.58 -18.00
CA ARG A 135 10.28 -3.63 -18.99
C ARG A 135 10.65 -5.04 -19.45
N GLY A 136 9.98 -6.06 -18.93
CA GLY A 136 10.22 -7.43 -19.37
C GLY A 136 11.34 -8.16 -18.64
N CYS A 137 11.61 -7.78 -17.38
CA CYS A 137 12.59 -8.47 -16.55
C CYS A 137 12.24 -9.95 -16.38
N THR A 138 13.22 -10.83 -16.52
CA THR A 138 13.05 -12.29 -16.31
C THR A 138 13.32 -12.75 -14.89
N TRP A 139 13.77 -11.85 -14.02
CA TRP A 139 14.24 -12.19 -12.68
C TRP A 139 13.14 -12.79 -11.81
N GLU A 140 13.44 -13.93 -11.20
CA GLU A 140 12.50 -14.68 -10.38
C GLU A 140 13.18 -15.51 -9.29
N LEU A 141 12.59 -15.49 -8.09
CA LEU A 141 12.90 -16.35 -6.96
C LEU A 141 11.65 -17.12 -6.53
N VAL A 142 11.83 -18.25 -5.85
CA VAL A 142 10.72 -19.04 -5.31
C VAL A 142 10.90 -19.16 -3.81
N ALA A 143 9.89 -18.73 -3.06
CA ALA A 143 9.77 -19.04 -1.65
C ALA A 143 8.97 -20.34 -1.48
N LYS A 144 9.52 -21.31 -0.76
CA LYS A 144 8.89 -22.61 -0.51
C LYS A 144 8.81 -22.88 0.99
N ALA A 145 7.67 -23.40 1.43
CA ALA A 145 7.46 -23.97 2.75
C ALA A 145 7.24 -25.47 2.60
N LEU A 146 8.34 -26.24 2.59
CA LEU A 146 8.28 -27.69 2.38
C LEU A 146 7.92 -28.42 3.69
N GLN A 147 7.16 -29.50 3.59
CA GLN A 147 6.85 -30.36 4.75
C GLN A 147 8.12 -30.93 5.40
N LYS A 148 9.16 -31.22 4.60
CA LYS A 148 10.48 -31.69 5.08
C LYS A 148 11.16 -30.69 6.01
N ASN A 149 10.96 -29.40 5.80
CA ASN A 149 11.54 -28.32 6.59
C ASN A 149 10.55 -27.83 7.66
N GLN A 150 9.66 -28.70 8.14
CA GLN A 150 8.61 -28.35 9.12
C GLN A 150 7.71 -27.18 8.67
N ARG A 151 7.54 -27.01 7.34
CA ARG A 151 6.85 -25.86 6.71
C ARG A 151 7.45 -24.49 7.02
N LYS A 152 8.73 -24.43 7.39
CA LYS A 152 9.47 -23.17 7.41
C LYS A 152 9.79 -22.71 5.99
N TRP A 153 9.78 -21.40 5.80
CA TRP A 153 9.99 -20.74 4.53
C TRP A 153 11.47 -20.66 4.20
N THR A 154 11.83 -21.14 3.02
CA THR A 154 13.16 -21.02 2.41
C THR A 154 13.04 -20.35 1.05
N LEU A 155 14.09 -19.64 0.64
CA LEU A 155 14.18 -18.98 -0.65
C LEU A 155 15.07 -19.80 -1.59
N GLU A 156 14.70 -19.91 -2.85
CA GLU A 156 15.50 -20.59 -3.88
C GLU A 156 15.51 -19.76 -5.17
N PRO A 157 16.67 -19.57 -5.81
CA PRO A 157 16.73 -18.96 -7.13
C PRO A 157 16.12 -19.87 -8.20
N VAL A 158 15.48 -19.28 -9.21
CA VAL A 158 15.00 -20.04 -10.36
C VAL A 158 16.13 -20.16 -11.38
N PRO A 159 16.55 -21.39 -11.75
CA PRO A 159 17.64 -21.58 -12.69
C PRO A 159 17.32 -20.90 -14.03
N GLY A 160 18.27 -20.11 -14.54
CA GLY A 160 18.12 -19.33 -15.77
C GLY A 160 17.27 -18.05 -15.65
N ARG A 161 16.84 -17.69 -14.43
CA ARG A 161 16.10 -16.44 -14.12
C ARG A 161 16.72 -15.67 -12.95
N GLU A 162 18.01 -15.85 -12.75
CA GLU A 162 18.75 -15.25 -11.64
C GLU A 162 19.19 -13.82 -11.95
N ILE A 163 19.25 -13.45 -13.22
CA ILE A 163 19.78 -12.17 -13.69
C ILE A 163 18.64 -11.24 -14.07
N HIS A 164 18.72 -9.98 -13.64
CA HIS A 164 17.84 -8.92 -14.10
C HIS A 164 18.14 -8.58 -15.56
N THR A 165 17.09 -8.57 -16.38
CA THR A 165 17.20 -8.25 -17.82
C THR A 165 16.31 -7.07 -18.17
N ASN A 166 16.70 -6.32 -19.21
CA ASN A 166 15.89 -5.26 -19.81
C ASN A 166 15.57 -4.06 -18.91
N HIS A 167 16.34 -3.82 -17.83
CA HIS A 167 16.22 -2.58 -17.07
C HIS A 167 17.48 -2.19 -16.28
N PRO A 168 17.72 -0.88 -16.10
CA PRO A 168 18.72 -0.39 -15.15
C PRO A 168 18.21 -0.52 -13.70
N PRO A 169 19.08 -0.32 -12.70
CA PRO A 169 18.68 -0.12 -11.32
C PRO A 169 17.64 1.00 -11.21
N MET A 170 16.68 0.85 -10.30
CA MET A 170 15.76 1.92 -9.94
C MET A 170 16.47 2.90 -9.02
N ASP A 171 16.28 4.20 -9.26
CA ASP A 171 16.78 5.20 -8.30
C ASP A 171 16.08 5.01 -6.96
N PRO A 172 16.81 5.15 -5.84
CA PRO A 172 16.24 5.07 -4.49
C PRO A 172 15.05 6.01 -4.27
N GLN A 173 15.04 7.16 -4.96
CA GLN A 173 13.95 8.15 -4.90
C GLN A 173 12.63 7.64 -5.48
N PHE A 174 12.69 6.73 -6.46
CA PHE A 174 11.53 6.07 -7.06
C PHE A 174 11.19 4.73 -6.41
N ALA A 175 11.90 4.35 -5.34
CA ALA A 175 11.54 3.20 -4.53
C ALA A 175 10.22 3.49 -3.81
N THR A 176 9.10 3.40 -4.52
CA THR A 176 7.80 3.67 -3.93
C THR A 176 7.58 2.66 -2.82
N VAL A 177 7.41 3.15 -1.60
CA VAL A 177 6.95 2.35 -0.48
C VAL A 177 5.61 1.72 -0.88
N THR A 178 5.63 0.41 -1.14
CA THR A 178 4.46 -0.36 -1.61
C THR A 178 3.45 -0.53 -0.48
N LYS A 179 3.93 -0.68 0.76
CA LYS A 179 3.11 -0.77 1.97
C LYS A 179 3.20 0.53 2.77
N PHE A 180 2.10 1.26 2.86
CA PHE A 180 2.00 2.45 3.71
C PHE A 180 2.31 2.04 5.16
N ARG A 181 3.48 2.45 5.66
CA ARG A 181 3.99 2.02 6.97
C ARG A 181 3.03 2.44 8.09
N PRO A 182 2.95 1.70 9.21
CA PRO A 182 1.99 1.99 10.28
C PRO A 182 2.14 3.39 10.85
N GLU A 183 3.37 3.93 10.95
CA GLU A 183 3.63 5.29 11.39
C GLU A 183 2.98 6.35 10.46
N PHE A 184 2.98 6.10 9.15
CA PHE A 184 2.32 7.00 8.19
C PHE A 184 0.80 6.92 8.35
N LYS A 185 0.25 5.73 8.59
CA LYS A 185 -1.19 5.54 8.84
C LYS A 185 -1.61 6.28 10.10
N ALA A 186 -0.84 6.14 11.18
CA ALA A 186 -1.07 6.80 12.45
C ALA A 186 -1.03 8.33 12.29
N PHE A 187 -0.09 8.85 11.51
CA PHE A 187 -0.04 10.29 11.21
C PHE A 187 -1.29 10.76 10.46
N ILE A 188 -1.69 10.08 9.37
CA ILE A 188 -2.93 10.44 8.66
C ILE A 188 -4.16 10.35 9.57
N ALA A 189 -4.20 9.37 10.49
CA ALA A 189 -5.30 9.19 11.42
C ALA A 189 -5.56 10.43 12.29
N GLN A 190 -4.51 11.18 12.68
CA GLN A 190 -4.63 12.44 13.44
C GLN A 190 -5.43 13.53 12.69
N TYR A 191 -5.53 13.42 11.36
CA TYR A 191 -6.20 14.39 10.49
C TYR A 191 -7.56 13.89 9.96
N VAL A 192 -8.05 12.74 10.43
CA VAL A 192 -9.35 12.18 10.00
C VAL A 192 -10.50 13.07 10.44
N ASP A 193 -10.44 13.56 11.68
CA ASP A 193 -11.47 14.39 12.31
C ASP A 193 -11.42 15.87 11.89
N ARG A 194 -10.40 16.26 11.12
CA ARG A 194 -10.20 17.64 10.64
C ARG A 194 -10.62 17.72 9.17
N PRO A 195 -11.91 17.94 8.84
CA PRO A 195 -12.37 18.01 7.44
C PRO A 195 -11.78 19.20 6.68
N ALA A 196 -11.43 20.29 7.38
CA ALA A 196 -10.87 21.50 6.79
C ALA A 196 -9.47 21.30 6.17
N VAL A 197 -8.67 20.37 6.71
CA VAL A 197 -7.31 20.14 6.18
C VAL A 197 -7.40 19.46 4.83
N SER A 198 -6.84 20.07 3.80
CA SER A 198 -6.85 19.48 2.46
C SER A 198 -5.87 18.30 2.35
N ASN A 199 -6.04 17.43 1.35
CA ASN A 199 -5.04 16.37 1.11
C ASN A 199 -3.68 16.95 0.69
N ARG A 200 -3.65 18.17 0.14
CA ARG A 200 -2.44 18.88 -0.25
C ARG A 200 -1.66 19.34 0.98
N GLU A 201 -2.34 19.95 1.95
CA GLU A 201 -1.76 20.36 3.23
C GLU A 201 -1.24 19.16 4.02
N LEU A 202 -2.03 18.09 4.11
CA LEU A 202 -1.60 16.85 4.75
C LEU A 202 -0.33 16.28 4.11
N LEU A 203 -0.21 16.38 2.79
CA LEU A 203 0.98 15.94 2.07
C LEU A 203 2.20 16.83 2.34
N ILE A 204 2.01 18.15 2.49
CA ILE A 204 3.08 19.07 2.92
C ILE A 204 3.56 18.69 4.32
N ASP A 205 2.65 18.48 5.25
CA ASP A 205 2.97 18.09 6.63
C ASP A 205 3.66 16.72 6.68
N MET A 206 3.19 15.75 5.88
CA MET A 206 3.85 14.44 5.76
C MET A 206 5.28 14.55 5.23
N ARG A 207 5.53 15.41 4.23
CA ARG A 207 6.90 15.63 3.71
C ARG A 207 7.80 16.30 4.74
N LYS A 208 7.27 17.19 5.58
CA LYS A 208 8.03 17.82 6.68
C LYS A 208 8.42 16.79 7.73
N GLN A 209 7.51 15.89 8.10
CA GLN A 209 7.78 14.88 9.13
C GLN A 209 8.62 13.70 8.62
N PHE A 210 8.44 13.32 7.35
CA PHE A 210 9.12 12.19 6.73
C PHE A 210 9.82 12.64 5.43
N PRO A 211 10.94 13.39 5.52
CA PRO A 211 11.61 13.98 4.37
C PRO A 211 12.26 12.93 3.45
N SER A 212 12.56 11.73 3.97
CA SER A 212 13.19 10.64 3.23
C SER A 212 12.24 9.89 2.30
N VAL A 213 10.92 10.17 2.34
CA VAL A 213 9.92 9.38 1.61
C VAL A 213 9.09 10.26 0.69
N VAL A 214 9.04 9.86 -0.59
CA VAL A 214 8.17 10.49 -1.59
C VAL A 214 6.75 9.92 -1.49
N PHE A 215 5.80 10.76 -1.12
CA PHE A 215 4.38 10.40 -1.04
C PHE A 215 3.59 10.78 -2.30
N ASP A 216 2.68 9.91 -2.69
CA ASP A 216 1.70 10.13 -3.76
C ASP A 216 0.36 10.64 -3.17
N SER A 217 -0.11 11.79 -3.64
CA SER A 217 -1.40 12.40 -3.28
C SER A 217 -2.57 11.41 -3.42
N LYS A 218 -2.55 10.56 -4.45
CA LYS A 218 -3.61 9.58 -4.70
C LYS A 218 -3.65 8.52 -3.59
N LYS A 219 -2.49 8.08 -3.10
CA LYS A 219 -2.39 7.15 -1.98
C LYS A 219 -2.93 7.78 -0.70
N ILE A 220 -2.57 9.03 -0.39
CA ILE A 220 -3.07 9.76 0.79
C ILE A 220 -4.60 9.88 0.75
N ARG A 221 -5.17 10.30 -0.38
CA ARG A 221 -6.63 10.37 -0.57
C ARG A 221 -7.31 9.03 -0.28
N LYS A 222 -6.80 7.94 -0.87
CA LYS A 222 -7.33 6.59 -0.67
C LYS A 222 -7.27 6.17 0.81
N TRP A 223 -6.15 6.43 1.48
CA TRP A 223 -5.98 6.11 2.90
C TRP A 223 -6.92 6.90 3.80
N ARG A 224 -7.01 8.22 3.59
CA ARG A 224 -7.91 9.07 4.36
C ARG A 224 -9.38 8.69 4.16
N HIS A 225 -9.77 8.31 2.95
CA HIS A 225 -11.11 7.78 2.68
C HIS A 225 -11.38 6.48 3.44
N ARG A 226 -10.42 5.53 3.43
CA ARG A 226 -10.53 4.27 4.18
C ARG A 226 -10.68 4.52 5.68
N LEU A 227 -9.87 5.38 6.27
CA LEU A 227 -9.95 5.73 7.69
C LEU A 227 -11.30 6.35 8.04
N LYS A 228 -11.81 7.27 7.20
CA LYS A 228 -13.16 7.84 7.38
C LYS A 228 -14.26 6.79 7.31
N LYS A 229 -14.14 5.79 6.41
CA LYS A 229 -15.09 4.69 6.31
C LYS A 229 -15.04 3.79 7.56
N LEU A 230 -13.84 3.50 8.06
CA LEU A 230 -13.64 2.73 9.30
C LEU A 230 -14.18 3.45 10.54
N ALA A 231 -13.95 4.77 10.65
CA ALA A 231 -14.50 5.58 11.74
C ALA A 231 -16.05 5.54 11.77
N ARG A 232 -16.69 5.33 10.61
CA ARG A 232 -18.13 5.11 10.46
C ARG A 232 -18.55 3.65 10.57
N GLY A 233 -17.69 2.74 11.02
CA GLY A 233 -18.02 1.31 11.13
C GLY A 233 -18.28 0.62 9.79
N GLY A 234 -17.68 1.10 8.70
CA GLY A 234 -17.86 0.54 7.36
C GLY A 234 -19.01 1.17 6.56
N TYR A 235 -19.87 1.96 7.19
CA TYR A 235 -21.01 2.58 6.55
C TYR A 235 -20.63 3.76 5.64
N THR A 236 -21.42 3.95 4.60
CA THR A 236 -21.36 5.18 3.80
C THR A 236 -21.78 6.39 4.65
N PRO A 237 -21.37 7.62 4.29
CA PRO A 237 -21.84 8.82 5.00
C PRO A 237 -23.38 8.88 5.07
N PHE A 238 -24.05 8.48 4.00
CA PHE A 238 -25.51 8.41 3.91
C PHE A 238 -26.12 7.43 4.91
N GLN A 239 -25.64 6.18 4.92
CA GLN A 239 -26.08 5.15 5.87
C GLN A 239 -25.80 5.56 7.32
N THR A 240 -24.69 6.27 7.55
CA THR A 240 -24.35 6.78 8.88
C THR A 240 -25.34 7.85 9.32
N ALA A 241 -25.75 8.75 8.42
CA ALA A 241 -26.77 9.75 8.70
C ALA A 241 -28.12 9.10 9.03
N MET A 242 -28.58 8.12 8.23
CA MET A 242 -29.80 7.35 8.54
C MET A 242 -29.72 6.70 9.93
N LYS A 243 -28.61 6.02 10.23
CA LYS A 243 -28.41 5.38 11.52
C LYS A 243 -28.36 6.37 12.69
N MET A 244 -27.88 7.60 12.47
CA MET A 244 -27.94 8.66 13.47
C MET A 244 -29.40 9.10 13.71
N LEU A 245 -30.18 9.29 12.64
CA LEU A 245 -31.60 9.64 12.74
C LEU A 245 -32.42 8.52 13.41
N ASP A 246 -32.18 7.25 13.06
CA ASP A 246 -32.79 6.09 13.71
C ASP A 246 -32.52 6.08 15.22
N LYS A 247 -31.28 6.38 15.62
CA LYS A 247 -30.88 6.44 17.04
C LYS A 247 -31.55 7.58 17.79
N GLU A 248 -31.74 8.71 17.13
CA GLU A 248 -32.40 9.89 17.69
C GLU A 248 -33.94 9.80 17.61
N GLY A 249 -34.49 8.76 16.99
CA GLY A 249 -35.93 8.57 16.83
C GLY A 249 -36.57 9.58 15.86
N ILE A 250 -35.77 10.18 14.97
CA ILE A 250 -36.23 11.18 14.01
C ILE A 250 -36.75 10.47 12.75
N ASN A 251 -37.98 10.78 12.37
CA ASN A 251 -38.56 10.27 11.12
C ASN A 251 -37.85 10.89 9.91
N TYR A 252 -37.49 10.04 8.95
CA TYR A 252 -36.89 10.46 7.69
C TYR A 252 -37.48 9.73 6.50
N LEU A 253 -37.36 10.36 5.33
CA LEU A 253 -37.76 9.84 4.04
C LEU A 253 -36.55 9.84 3.11
N VAL A 254 -36.26 8.69 2.51
CA VAL A 254 -35.19 8.54 1.52
C VAL A 254 -35.80 8.62 0.13
N LYS A 255 -35.27 9.51 -0.71
CA LYS A 255 -35.56 9.54 -2.13
C LYS A 255 -34.53 8.68 -2.85
N TRP A 256 -35.01 7.63 -3.50
CA TRP A 256 -34.21 6.73 -4.34
C TRP A 256 -34.23 7.20 -5.80
N ASP A 257 -33.19 6.84 -6.55
CA ASP A 257 -33.10 7.11 -7.97
C ASP A 257 -34.19 6.30 -8.72
N PRO A 258 -34.98 6.91 -9.64
CA PRO A 258 -35.99 6.17 -10.40
C PRO A 258 -35.42 5.05 -11.27
N GLU A 259 -34.15 5.14 -11.67
CA GLU A 259 -33.50 4.13 -12.53
C GLU A 259 -32.73 3.07 -11.72
N ASP A 260 -32.31 3.39 -10.49
CA ASP A 260 -31.52 2.49 -9.64
C ASP A 260 -31.94 2.59 -8.15
N ASN A 261 -32.69 1.59 -7.70
CA ASN A 261 -33.15 1.47 -6.32
C ASN A 261 -32.03 1.25 -5.29
N THR A 262 -30.77 1.07 -5.71
CA THR A 262 -29.63 0.94 -4.79
C THR A 262 -28.94 2.27 -4.50
N LYS A 263 -29.27 3.32 -5.25
CA LYS A 263 -28.63 4.63 -5.16
C LYS A 263 -29.56 5.67 -4.54
N PRO A 264 -29.32 6.11 -3.28
CA PRO A 264 -30.11 7.15 -2.68
C PRO A 264 -29.74 8.52 -3.27
N THR A 265 -30.74 9.28 -3.72
CA THR A 265 -30.58 10.63 -4.28
C THR A 265 -30.77 11.73 -3.23
N GLY A 266 -31.53 11.46 -2.16
CA GLY A 266 -31.77 12.44 -1.10
C GLY A 266 -32.24 11.81 0.21
N LEU A 267 -31.91 12.47 1.32
CA LEU A 267 -32.38 12.15 2.66
C LEU A 267 -33.09 13.39 3.21
N PHE A 268 -34.37 13.25 3.53
CA PHE A 268 -35.19 14.31 4.10
C PHE A 268 -35.61 13.88 5.50
N TRP A 269 -35.53 14.77 6.48
CA TRP A 269 -35.99 14.51 7.84
C TRP A 269 -36.73 15.73 8.37
N THR A 270 -37.64 15.47 9.30
CA THR A 270 -38.39 16.52 9.98
C THR A 270 -38.11 16.42 11.46
N ASN A 271 -37.61 17.50 12.07
CA ASN A 271 -37.51 17.57 13.51
C ASN A 271 -38.93 17.76 14.08
N LEU A 272 -39.29 17.01 15.11
CA LEU A 272 -40.44 17.34 15.95
C LEU A 272 -40.00 18.56 16.78
N TRP A 273 -40.66 19.70 16.54
CA TRP A 273 -40.44 20.95 17.26
C TRP A 273 -41.13 20.88 18.62
#